data_AF-A0A183M8Q8-F1
#
_entry.id   AF-A0A183M8Q8-F1
#
_cell.length_a   1.000
_cell.length_b   1.000
_cell.length_c   1.000
_cell.angle_alpha   90.00
_cell.angle_beta   90.00
_cell.angle_gamma   90.00
#
_symmetry.space_group_name_H-M   'P 1'
#
loop_
_entity.id
_entity.type
_entity.pdbx_description
1 polymer ?
#
loop_
_entity_poly.entity_id
_entity_poly.type
_entity_poly.pdbx_seq_one_letter_code
_entity_poly.pdbx_strand_id
1 'polypeptide(L)'
;MENTFMLAACSKDEDLPQNPNLPADLFTACLTTPIRMALRWHWLRHQEYFPGYLDEALLDRIPGSHSNRMSLLGEINWIFTAVTDTIAWCSFPLDIFQKLFRQDLLIASLFRNFLLAERIMKYYGCHPVSAPLLLPTYQHSMW
;
A
#
# COMPACT_ATOMS: atom_id res chain seq x y z
N MET A 1 -6.61 17.47 20.33
CA MET A 1 -6.24 16.98 18.98
C MET A 1 -5.10 15.94 18.99
N GLU A 2 -4.48 15.60 20.14
CA GLU A 2 -3.32 14.67 20.21
C GLU A 2 -3.57 13.22 19.77
N ASN A 3 -4.85 12.81 19.63
CA ASN A 3 -5.28 11.46 19.23
C ASN A 3 -6.09 11.44 17.91
N THR A 4 -5.92 12.45 17.06
CA THR A 4 -6.56 12.48 15.74
C THR A 4 -5.57 12.00 14.68
N PHE A 5 -5.93 10.94 13.96
CA PHE A 5 -5.20 10.45 12.80
C PHE A 5 -5.98 10.78 11.53
N MET A 6 -5.30 11.29 10.51
CA MET A 6 -5.92 11.63 9.23
C MET A 6 -5.11 11.03 8.10
N LEU A 7 -5.80 10.46 7.11
CA LEU A 7 -5.21 9.94 5.89
C LEU A 7 -6.03 10.52 4.74
N ALA A 8 -5.39 11.25 3.83
CA ALA A 8 -6.03 11.86 2.68
C ALA A 8 -5.31 11.49 1.40
N ALA A 9 -6.08 11.40 0.32
CA ALA A 9 -5.66 10.80 -0.94
C ALA A 9 -4.71 11.69 -1.76
N CYS A 10 -4.83 13.01 -1.62
CA CYS A 10 -4.12 13.99 -2.44
C CYS A 10 -3.75 15.22 -1.62
N SER A 11 -2.79 16.00 -2.13
CA SER A 11 -2.50 17.33 -1.60
C SER A 11 -3.57 18.34 -2.00
N LYS A 12 -3.58 19.50 -1.34
CA LYS A 12 -4.63 20.54 -1.50
C LYS A 12 -4.90 20.93 -2.96
N ASP A 13 -3.86 20.98 -3.78
CA ASP A 13 -3.91 21.49 -5.16
C ASP A 13 -3.77 20.36 -6.20
N GLU A 14 -4.13 19.13 -5.83
CA GLU A 14 -4.02 17.94 -6.67
C GLU A 14 -5.38 17.26 -6.90
N ASP A 15 -5.54 16.71 -8.09
CA ASP A 15 -6.67 15.85 -8.43
C ASP A 15 -6.30 14.37 -8.35
N LEU A 16 -7.31 13.52 -8.15
CA LEU A 16 -7.13 12.08 -8.22
C LEU A 16 -6.77 11.63 -9.65
N PRO A 17 -5.98 10.54 -9.80
CA PRO A 17 -5.64 9.99 -11.10
C PRO A 17 -6.89 9.60 -11.92
N GLN A 18 -6.97 10.06 -13.16
CA GLN A 18 -8.06 9.74 -14.10
C GLN A 18 -7.71 8.61 -15.08
N ASN A 19 -6.68 7.82 -14.79
CA ASN A 19 -6.26 6.73 -15.65
C ASN A 19 -7.35 5.62 -15.69
N PRO A 20 -7.88 5.25 -16.86
CA PRO A 20 -8.98 4.28 -16.96
C PRO A 20 -8.59 2.86 -16.54
N ASN A 21 -7.29 2.54 -16.50
CA ASN A 21 -6.79 1.24 -16.05
C ASN A 21 -6.75 1.13 -14.52
N LEU A 22 -6.95 2.23 -13.80
CA LEU A 22 -6.97 2.28 -12.34
C LEU A 22 -8.41 2.31 -11.81
N PRO A 23 -8.62 1.80 -10.57
CA PRO A 23 -9.87 2.03 -9.88
C PRO A 23 -10.04 3.53 -9.54
N ALA A 24 -11.27 4.03 -9.61
CA ALA A 24 -11.60 5.41 -9.22
C ALA A 24 -11.35 5.65 -7.72
N ASP A 25 -11.46 4.60 -6.89
CA ASP A 25 -11.22 4.60 -5.46
C ASP A 25 -9.80 4.15 -5.09
N LEU A 26 -8.79 4.50 -5.91
CA LEU A 26 -7.39 4.07 -5.77
C LEU A 26 -6.83 4.16 -4.34
N PHE A 27 -7.07 5.27 -3.65
CA PHE A 27 -6.59 5.46 -2.28
C PHE A 27 -7.22 4.47 -1.31
N THR A 28 -8.54 4.35 -1.33
CA THR A 28 -9.28 3.38 -0.51
C THR A 28 -8.84 1.96 -0.83
N ALA A 29 -8.71 1.61 -2.12
CA ALA A 29 -8.21 0.30 -2.55
C ALA A 29 -6.82 -0.01 -1.99
N CYS A 30 -5.88 0.96 -2.00
CA CYS A 30 -4.58 0.78 -1.37
C CYS A 30 -4.71 0.51 0.14
N LEU A 31 -5.60 1.22 0.84
CA LEU A 31 -5.79 1.09 2.29
C LEU A 31 -6.53 -0.19 2.71
N THR A 32 -7.49 -0.66 1.93
CA THR A 32 -8.39 -1.76 2.33
C THR A 32 -8.12 -3.07 1.61
N THR A 33 -7.51 -3.04 0.42
CA THR A 33 -7.18 -4.23 -0.38
C THR A 33 -5.75 -4.17 -0.93
N PRO A 34 -4.74 -3.94 -0.08
CA PRO A 34 -3.36 -3.62 -0.49
C PRO A 34 -2.74 -4.68 -1.39
N ILE A 35 -2.96 -5.96 -1.11
CA ILE A 35 -2.37 -7.06 -1.89
C ILE A 35 -2.92 -7.07 -3.32
N ARG A 36 -4.23 -6.94 -3.48
CA ARG A 36 -4.87 -6.85 -4.78
C ARG A 36 -4.34 -5.65 -5.56
N MET A 37 -4.24 -4.49 -4.91
CA MET A 37 -3.78 -3.26 -5.55
C MET A 37 -2.30 -3.33 -5.93
N ALA A 38 -1.44 -3.87 -5.05
CA ALA A 38 -0.01 -4.06 -5.32
C ALA A 38 0.22 -4.98 -6.52
N LEU A 39 -0.49 -6.12 -6.58
CA LEU A 39 -0.38 -7.08 -7.68
C LEU A 39 -0.91 -6.51 -8.99
N ARG A 40 -2.07 -5.84 -8.98
CA ARG A 40 -2.62 -5.18 -10.17
C ARG A 40 -1.70 -4.08 -10.67
N TRP A 41 -1.14 -3.27 -9.79
CA TRP A 41 -0.19 -2.22 -10.18
C TRP A 41 1.10 -2.81 -10.76
N HIS A 42 1.61 -3.90 -10.19
CA HIS A 42 2.76 -4.62 -10.73
C HIS A 42 2.45 -5.21 -12.12
N TRP A 43 1.30 -5.84 -12.27
CA TRP A 43 0.85 -6.39 -13.55
C TRP A 43 0.73 -5.30 -14.64
N LEU A 44 0.08 -4.17 -14.34
CA LEU A 44 -0.05 -3.04 -15.29
C LEU A 44 1.30 -2.53 -15.78
N ARG A 45 2.34 -2.59 -14.94
CA ARG A 45 3.68 -2.08 -15.25
C ARG A 45 4.60 -3.10 -15.91
N HIS A 46 4.35 -4.39 -15.69
CA HIS A 46 5.31 -5.45 -16.02
C HIS A 46 4.69 -6.62 -16.78
N GLN A 47 3.44 -6.51 -17.25
CA GLN A 47 2.75 -7.57 -18.00
C GLN A 47 3.57 -8.13 -19.17
N GLU A 48 4.37 -7.29 -19.84
CA GLU A 48 5.23 -7.67 -20.97
C GLU A 48 6.39 -8.61 -20.60
N TYR A 49 6.77 -8.68 -19.32
CA TYR A 49 7.86 -9.53 -18.83
C TYR A 49 7.40 -10.92 -18.43
N PHE A 50 6.07 -11.16 -18.33
CA PHE A 50 5.57 -12.48 -17.99
C PHE A 50 5.63 -13.39 -19.22
N PRO A 51 6.10 -14.64 -19.07
CA PRO A 51 6.08 -15.60 -20.17
C PRO A 51 4.64 -15.95 -20.52
N GLY A 52 4.18 -15.49 -21.68
CA GLY A 52 2.81 -15.70 -22.17
C GLY A 52 1.84 -14.61 -21.70
N TYR A 53 0.54 -14.87 -21.87
CA TYR A 53 -0.52 -13.95 -21.47
C TYR A 53 -0.99 -14.27 -20.05
N LEU A 54 -0.81 -13.32 -19.13
CA LEU A 54 -1.36 -13.38 -17.79
C LEU A 54 -2.63 -12.52 -17.73
N ASP A 55 -3.80 -13.17 -17.65
CA ASP A 55 -5.09 -12.51 -17.50
C ASP A 55 -5.17 -11.79 -16.14
N GLU A 56 -5.60 -10.52 -16.13
CA GLU A 56 -5.83 -9.74 -14.92
C GLU A 56 -6.82 -10.45 -13.97
N ALA A 57 -7.80 -11.18 -14.51
CA ALA A 57 -8.79 -11.90 -13.71
C ALA A 57 -8.17 -13.00 -12.83
N LEU A 58 -6.94 -13.45 -13.11
CA LEU A 58 -6.22 -14.40 -12.26
C LEU A 58 -5.74 -13.77 -10.95
N LEU A 59 -5.56 -12.45 -10.90
CA LEU A 59 -5.18 -11.73 -9.67
C LEU A 59 -6.25 -11.84 -8.58
N ASP A 60 -7.52 -11.98 -8.99
CA ASP A 60 -8.65 -12.19 -8.09
C ASP A 60 -8.83 -13.66 -7.67
N ARG A 61 -8.06 -14.58 -8.27
CA ARG A 61 -8.18 -16.04 -8.08
C ARG A 61 -6.94 -16.67 -7.44
N ILE A 62 -6.11 -15.87 -6.77
CA ILE A 62 -4.94 -16.38 -6.07
C ILE A 62 -5.40 -17.34 -4.96
N PRO A 63 -4.94 -18.60 -4.97
CA PRO A 63 -5.40 -19.59 -4.01
C PRO A 63 -4.96 -19.25 -2.59
N GLY A 64 -5.87 -19.47 -1.64
CA GLY A 64 -5.58 -19.31 -0.22
C GLY A 64 -6.43 -18.28 0.49
N SER A 65 -5.97 -17.90 1.68
CA SER A 65 -6.58 -16.86 2.50
C SER A 65 -5.51 -15.99 3.15
N HIS A 66 -5.88 -14.76 3.50
CA HIS A 66 -4.94 -13.80 4.11
C HIS A 66 -4.45 -14.26 5.50
N SER A 67 -5.24 -15.10 6.19
CA SER A 67 -4.91 -15.65 7.51
C SER A 67 -4.05 -16.92 7.44
N ASN A 68 -4.09 -17.66 6.34
CA ASN A 68 -3.33 -18.89 6.18
C ASN A 68 -1.96 -18.63 5.55
N ARG A 69 -0.93 -18.47 6.39
CA ARG A 69 0.46 -18.25 5.96
C ARG A 69 1.06 -19.38 5.11
N MET A 70 0.45 -20.56 5.09
CA MET A 70 0.88 -21.68 4.23
C MET A 70 0.27 -21.62 2.82
N SER A 71 -0.62 -20.66 2.57
CA SER A 71 -1.24 -20.46 1.26
C SER A 71 -0.55 -19.33 0.51
N LEU A 72 -0.54 -19.39 -0.82
CA LEU A 72 0.12 -18.39 -1.67
C LEU A 72 -0.33 -16.96 -1.35
N LEU A 73 -1.65 -16.76 -1.21
CA LEU A 73 -2.20 -15.44 -0.84
C LEU A 73 -1.74 -14.99 0.55
N GLY A 74 -1.67 -15.91 1.52
CA GLY A 74 -1.21 -15.61 2.87
C GLY A 74 0.29 -15.31 2.94
N GLU A 75 1.12 -15.99 2.15
CA GLU A 75 2.55 -15.69 2.03
C GLU A 75 2.79 -14.29 1.46
N ILE A 76 2.10 -13.92 0.36
CA ILE A 76 2.21 -12.58 -0.22
C ILE A 76 1.79 -11.51 0.81
N ASN A 77 0.68 -11.75 1.52
CA ASN A 77 0.22 -10.83 2.57
C ASN A 77 1.24 -10.70 3.72
N TRP A 78 1.88 -11.80 4.10
CA TRP A 78 2.88 -11.80 5.17
C TRP A 78 4.17 -11.09 4.74
N ILE A 79 4.64 -11.32 3.51
CA ILE A 79 5.78 -10.61 2.93
C ILE A 79 5.49 -9.12 2.86
N PHE A 80 4.32 -8.72 2.36
CA PHE A 80 3.91 -7.32 2.30
C PHE A 80 3.92 -6.66 3.68
N THR A 81 3.39 -7.36 4.69
CA THR A 81 3.42 -6.88 6.08
C THR A 81 4.86 -6.71 6.57
N ALA A 82 5.74 -7.68 6.33
CA ALA A 82 7.13 -7.61 6.74
C ALA A 82 7.89 -6.46 6.05
N VAL A 83 7.71 -6.28 4.75
CA VAL A 83 8.33 -5.21 3.95
C VAL A 83 7.88 -3.83 4.45
N THR A 84 6.56 -3.60 4.55
CA THR A 84 6.02 -2.30 4.98
C THR A 84 6.39 -1.97 6.43
N ASP A 85 6.42 -2.96 7.32
CA ASP A 85 6.85 -2.78 8.70
C ASP A 85 8.35 -2.45 8.80
N THR A 86 9.18 -3.09 7.96
CA THR A 86 10.62 -2.78 7.86
C THR A 86 10.85 -1.37 7.34
N ILE A 87 10.14 -0.95 6.29
CA ILE A 87 10.22 0.41 5.75
C ILE A 87 9.88 1.42 6.84
N ALA A 88 8.77 1.20 7.57
CA ALA A 88 8.35 2.08 8.65
C ALA A 88 9.40 2.15 9.77
N TRP A 89 9.96 1.02 10.19
CA TRP A 89 10.97 0.95 11.24
C TRP A 89 12.28 1.68 10.86
N CYS A 90 12.72 1.55 9.61
CA CYS A 90 13.94 2.18 9.12
C CYS A 90 13.76 3.67 8.80
N SER A 91 12.53 4.11 8.50
CA SER A 91 12.28 5.47 8.01
C SER A 91 11.78 6.44 9.08
N PHE A 92 11.14 5.96 10.16
CA PHE A 92 10.47 6.83 11.12
C PHE A 92 11.14 6.84 12.50
N PRO A 93 11.10 7.99 13.22
CA PRO A 93 11.49 8.05 14.63
C PRO A 93 10.74 7.03 15.49
N LEU A 94 11.39 6.56 16.56
CA LEU A 94 10.88 5.50 17.42
C LEU A 94 9.51 5.80 18.02
N ASP A 95 9.26 7.05 18.42
CA ASP A 95 8.00 7.51 18.99
C ASP A 95 6.85 7.47 17.97
N ILE A 96 7.09 7.94 16.74
CA ILE A 96 6.13 7.86 15.63
C ILE A 96 5.86 6.40 15.26
N PHE A 97 6.92 5.59 15.14
CA PHE A 97 6.78 4.18 14.81
C PHE A 97 5.94 3.44 15.86
N GLN A 98 6.25 3.61 17.15
CA GLN A 98 5.49 2.98 18.22
C GLN A 98 4.03 3.44 18.21
N LYS A 99 3.79 4.75 18.05
CA LYS A 99 2.43 5.32 18.03
C LYS A 99 1.58 4.77 16.89
N LEU A 100 2.13 4.70 15.68
CA LEU A 100 1.34 4.37 14.48
C LEU A 100 1.34 2.90 14.13
N PHE A 101 2.41 2.16 14.41
CA PHE A 101 2.62 0.79 13.93
C PHE A 101 2.56 -0.26 15.04
N ARG A 102 2.43 0.12 16.32
CA ARG A 102 2.45 -0.81 17.47
C ARG A 102 1.29 -0.67 18.46
N GLN A 103 0.66 0.49 18.57
CA GLN A 103 -0.39 0.71 19.59
C GLN A 103 -1.73 0.03 19.26
N ASP A 104 -2.22 0.19 18.03
CA ASP A 104 -3.53 -0.33 17.61
C ASP A 104 -3.40 -1.09 16.28
N LEU A 105 -4.07 -2.24 16.18
CA LEU A 105 -3.96 -3.13 15.03
C LEU A 105 -4.53 -2.52 13.76
N LEU A 106 -5.64 -1.79 13.84
CA LEU A 106 -6.29 -1.17 12.69
C LEU A 106 -5.46 0.03 12.22
N ILE A 107 -5.02 0.88 13.15
CA ILE A 107 -4.15 2.02 12.83
C ILE A 107 -2.85 1.53 12.19
N ALA A 108 -2.20 0.53 12.77
CA ALA A 108 -0.99 -0.06 12.20
C ALA A 108 -1.23 -0.64 10.81
N SER A 109 -2.38 -1.29 10.59
CA SER A 109 -2.74 -1.80 9.26
C SER A 109 -2.92 -0.66 8.26
N LEU A 110 -3.67 0.39 8.61
CA LEU A 110 -3.92 1.53 7.74
C LEU A 110 -2.62 2.25 7.37
N PHE A 111 -1.73 2.48 8.34
CA PHE A 111 -0.45 3.16 8.08
C PHE A 111 0.54 2.30 7.28
N ARG A 112 0.58 0.97 7.47
CA ARG A 112 1.33 0.07 6.57
C ARG A 112 0.82 0.16 5.14
N ASN A 113 -0.50 0.10 4.98
CA ASN A 113 -1.15 0.16 3.68
C ASN A 113 -1.03 1.55 3.04
N PHE A 114 -0.93 2.61 3.85
CA PHE A 114 -0.66 3.97 3.40
C PHE A 114 0.71 4.10 2.74
N LEU A 115 1.73 3.36 3.16
CA LEU A 115 3.04 3.36 2.47
C LEU A 115 2.92 2.85 1.03
N LEU A 116 2.07 1.85 0.80
CA LEU A 116 1.75 1.38 -0.55
C LEU A 116 1.00 2.47 -1.34
N ALA A 117 0.03 3.13 -0.72
CA ALA A 117 -0.70 4.24 -1.33
C ALA A 117 0.26 5.36 -1.76
N GLU A 118 1.19 5.74 -0.89
CA GLU A 118 2.24 6.73 -1.19
C GLU A 118 3.03 6.32 -2.44
N ARG A 119 3.49 5.08 -2.51
CA ARG A 119 4.28 4.58 -3.66
C ARG A 119 3.48 4.58 -4.96
N ILE A 120 2.25 4.06 -4.94
CA ILE A 120 1.43 3.91 -6.15
C ILE A 120 0.91 5.27 -6.62
N MET A 121 0.33 6.07 -5.73
CA MET A 121 -0.30 7.32 -6.11
C MET A 121 0.72 8.35 -6.58
N LYS A 122 1.92 8.36 -5.98
CA LYS A 122 3.01 9.25 -6.41
C LYS A 122 3.49 8.97 -7.83
N TYR A 123 3.45 7.70 -8.27
CA TYR A 123 3.73 7.34 -9.65
C TYR A 123 2.74 8.00 -10.64
N TYR A 124 1.50 8.23 -10.21
CA TYR A 124 0.46 8.90 -11.00
C TYR A 124 0.36 10.41 -10.72
N GLY A 125 1.37 11.01 -10.09
CA GLY A 125 1.42 12.45 -9.81
C GLY A 125 0.52 12.92 -8.67
N CYS A 126 0.03 12.00 -7.84
CA CYS A 126 -0.83 12.30 -6.70
C CYS A 126 -0.08 11.99 -5.39
N HIS A 127 -0.15 12.88 -4.40
CA HIS A 127 0.62 12.78 -3.16
C HIS A 127 -0.31 12.62 -1.96
N PRO A 128 -0.51 11.37 -1.48
CA PRO A 128 -1.26 11.12 -0.25
C PRO A 128 -0.62 11.83 0.95
N VAL A 129 -1.45 12.34 1.84
CA VAL A 129 -1.02 13.07 3.04
C VAL A 129 -1.55 12.41 4.30
N SER A 130 -0.76 12.46 5.38
CA SER A 130 -1.12 11.92 6.68
C SER A 130 -0.97 12.94 7.80
N ALA A 131 -1.75 12.78 8.87
CA ALA A 131 -1.54 13.41 10.16
C ALA A 131 -1.42 12.30 11.23
N PRO A 132 -0.28 12.17 11.93
CA PRO A 132 0.95 12.99 11.79
C PRO A 132 1.61 12.83 10.41
N LEU A 133 2.39 13.84 10.02
CA LEU A 133 3.12 13.84 8.75
C LEU A 133 4.22 12.78 8.79
N LEU A 134 4.24 11.91 7.79
CA LEU A 134 5.27 10.89 7.62
C LEU A 134 6.36 11.36 6.65
N LEU A 135 7.58 10.89 6.88
CA LEU A 135 8.68 11.07 5.93
C LEU A 135 8.39 10.24 4.66
N PRO A 136 8.82 10.71 3.48
CA PRO A 136 8.52 9.98 2.25
C PRO A 136 9.22 8.62 2.18
N THR A 137 8.49 7.55 1.80
CA THR A 137 8.99 6.17 1.76
C THR A 137 8.89 5.49 0.40
N TYR A 138 8.26 6.15 -0.58
CA TYR A 138 7.99 5.63 -1.94
C TYR A 138 9.22 5.10 -2.71
N GLN A 139 10.45 5.51 -2.33
CA GLN A 139 11.73 5.13 -2.96
C GLN A 139 12.63 4.26 -2.05
N HIS A 140 12.14 3.79 -0.90
CA HIS A 140 12.91 2.96 0.02
C HIS A 140 13.40 1.68 -0.68
N SER A 141 14.63 1.22 -0.41
CA SER A 141 15.26 0.08 -1.11
C SER A 141 14.59 -1.29 -0.89
N MET A 142 13.66 -1.38 0.07
CA MET A 142 12.91 -2.62 0.40
C MET A 142 11.71 -2.87 -0.52
N TRP A 143 11.36 -1.88 -1.35
CA TRP A 143 10.21 -1.88 -2.24
C TRP A 143 10.45 -2.63 -3.55
#